data_AF-A0A0F9BG72-F1
#
_entry.id   AF-A0A0F9BG72-F1
#
_cell.length_a   1.000
_cell.length_b   1.000
_cell.length_c   1.000
_cell.angle_alpha   90.00
_cell.angle_beta   90.00
_cell.angle_gamma   90.00
#
_symmetry.space_group_name_H-M   'P 1'
#
loop_
_entity.id
_entity.type
_entity.pdbx_description
1 polymer ?
#
loop_
_entity_poly.entity_id
_entity_poly.type
_entity_poly.pdbx_seq_one_letter_code
_entity_poly.pdbx_strand_id
1 'polypeptide(L)' 'EKDWIQYILVIGEKEVNSENLSIRDRKTGDTHELSLQAFLDEIKNQTKGKPFSKLNLPMYLSQRPQIMV' A
#
# COMPACT_ATOMS: atom_id res chain seq x y z
N GLU A 1 -2.37 14.99 -11.81
CA GLU A 1 -1.67 14.61 -10.57
C GLU A 1 -1.73 13.10 -10.39
N LYS A 2 -0.59 12.42 -10.17
CA LYS A 2 -0.57 11.00 -9.78
C LYS A 2 -0.52 10.97 -8.26
N ASP A 3 -1.52 10.40 -7.59
CA ASP A 3 -1.53 10.19 -6.15
C ASP A 3 -0.14 9.75 -5.64
N TRP A 4 0.30 10.34 -4.53
CA TRP A 4 1.63 10.09 -3.96
C TRP A 4 1.66 8.77 -3.16
N ILE A 5 1.27 7.67 -3.81
CA ILE A 5 1.22 6.35 -3.21
C ILE A 5 2.65 5.80 -3.07
N GLN A 6 3.04 5.50 -1.83
CA GLN A 6 4.36 4.99 -1.46
C GLN A 6 4.51 3.50 -1.84
N TYR A 7 3.49 2.70 -1.53
CA TYR A 7 3.48 1.25 -1.71
C TYR A 7 2.30 0.81 -2.59
N ILE A 8 2.57 -0.05 -3.56
CA ILE A 8 1.53 -0.68 -4.39
C ILE A 8 1.64 -2.18 -4.18
N LEU A 9 0.56 -2.80 -3.69
CA LEU A 9 0.45 -4.25 -3.55
C LEU A 9 -0.33 -4.78 -4.74
N VAL A 10 0.24 -5.76 -5.43
CA VAL A 10 -0.43 -6.50 -6.50
C VAL A 10 -0.84 -7.85 -5.94
N ILE A 11 -2.15 -8.12 -5.95
CA ILE A 11 -2.72 -9.38 -5.47
C ILE A 11 -3.38 -10.07 -6.66
N GLY A 12 -2.71 -11.07 -7.22
CA GLY A 12 -3.24 -11.96 -8.25
C GLY A 12 -3.51 -13.36 -7.72
N GLU A 13 -3.97 -14.25 -8.59
CA GLU A 13 -4.33 -15.64 -8.24
C GLU A 13 -3.14 -16.43 -7.66
N LYS A 14 -1.91 -16.07 -8.06
CA LYS A 14 -0.67 -16.68 -7.56
C LYS A 14 -0.31 -16.18 -6.16
N GLU A 15 -0.50 -14.89 -5.88
CA GLU A 15 -0.28 -14.30 -4.55
C GLU A 15 -1.40 -14.63 -3.55
N VAL A 16 -2.62 -14.97 -4.00
CA VAL A 16 -3.68 -15.44 -3.07
C VAL A 16 -3.35 -16.81 -2.49
N ASN A 17 -2.68 -17.66 -3.27
CA ASN A 17 -2.27 -19.01 -2.85
C ASN A 17 -0.87 -19.05 -2.21
N SER A 18 -0.12 -17.94 -2.23
CA SER A 18 1.22 -17.85 -1.65
C SER A 18 1.26 -16.81 -0.53
N GLU A 19 2.00 -17.05 0.55
CA GLU A 19 2.12 -16.08 1.66
C GLU A 19 2.98 -14.84 1.32
N ASN A 20 3.54 -14.80 0.10
CA ASN A 20 4.41 -13.74 -0.37
C ASN A 20 3.63 -12.72 -1.21
N LEU A 21 3.77 -11.45 -0.85
CA LEU A 21 3.14 -10.33 -1.54
C LEU A 21 4.17 -9.62 -2.41
N SER A 22 3.82 -9.35 -3.66
CA SER A 22 4.60 -8.50 -4.55
C SER A 22 4.28 -7.04 -4.27
N ILE A 23 5.24 -6.33 -3.70
CA ILE A 23 5.11 -4.94 -3.26
C ILE A 23 6.04 -4.08 -4.09
N ARG A 24 5.49 -3.08 -4.75
CA ARG A 24 6.26 -2.09 -5.49
C ARG A 24 6.42 -0.83 -4.64
N ASP A 25 7.66 -0.47 -4.34
CA ASP A 25 7.98 0.79 -3.66
C ASP A 25 8.25 1.87 -4.72
N ARG A 26 7.53 2.99 -4.61
CA ARG A 26 7.71 4.12 -5.53
C ARG A 26 9.07 4.81 -5.35
N LYS A 27 9.67 4.71 -4.16
CA LYS A 27 10.90 5.43 -3.81
C LYS A 27 12.14 4.82 -4.46
N THR A 28 12.21 3.49 -4.51
CA THR A 28 13.29 2.74 -5.17
C THR A 28 12.93 2.44 -6.63
N GLY A 29 11.64 2.28 -6.93
CA GLY A 29 11.16 1.87 -8.25
C GLY A 29 11.21 0.34 -8.45
N ASP A 30 11.78 -0.37 -7.49
CA ASP A 30 11.92 -1.81 -7.46
C ASP A 30 10.66 -2.50 -6.90
N THR A 31 10.52 -3.76 -7.28
CA THR A 31 9.49 -4.67 -6.77
C THR A 31 10.15 -5.65 -5.82
N HIS A 32 9.62 -5.73 -4.61
CA HIS A 32 10.07 -6.65 -3.57
C HIS A 32 8.98 -7.70 -3.33
N GLU A 33 9.35 -8.97 -3.30
CA GLU A 33 8.50 -10.02 -2.76
C GLU A 33 8.84 -10.19 -1.28
N LEU A 34 7.86 -9.92 -0.41
CA LEU A 34 8.00 -10.10 1.02
C LEU A 34 6.72 -10.63 1.65
N SER A 35 6.85 -11.28 2.80
CA SER A 35 5.71 -11.76 3.56
C SER A 35 4.93 -10.59 4.16
N LEU A 36 3.63 -10.81 4.40
CA LEU A 36 2.75 -9.82 5.00
C LEU A 36 3.29 -9.32 6.36
N GLN A 37 3.84 -10.22 7.18
CA GLN A 37 4.43 -9.85 8.49
C GLN A 37 5.63 -8.91 8.34
N ALA A 38 6.58 -9.25 7.46
CA ALA A 38 7.75 -8.40 7.21
C ALA A 38 7.34 -7.00 6.73
N PHE A 39 6.30 -6.92 5.89
CA PHE A 39 5.79 -5.66 5.38
C PHE A 39 5.19 -4.78 6.48
N LEU A 40 4.41 -5.39 7.39
CA LEU A 40 3.83 -4.67 8.53
C LEU A 40 4.91 -4.11 9.45
N ASP A 41 5.96 -4.88 9.73
CA ASP A 41 7.09 -4.43 10.55
C ASP A 41 7.85 -3.28 9.89
N GLU A 42 8.05 -3.33 8.57
CA GLU A 42 8.68 -2.23 7.83
C GLU A 42 7.86 -0.93 7.92
N ILE A 43 6.53 -1.00 7.69
CA ILE A 43 5.64 0.16 7.82
C ILE A 43 5.67 0.70 9.25
N LYS A 44 5.57 -0.15 10.27
CA LYS A 44 5.61 0.25 11.67
C LYS A 44 6.92 0.95 12.00
N ASN A 45 8.05 0.45 11.49
CA ASN A 45 9.35 1.07 11.72
C ASN A 45 9.45 2.46 11.04
N GLN A 46 8.93 2.58 9.81
CA GLN A 46 8.93 3.86 9.08
C GLN A 46 7.96 4.92 9.63
N THR A 47 6.87 4.46 10.26
CA THR A 47 5.85 5.32 10.88
C THR A 47 6.11 5.57 12.38
N LYS A 48 7.12 4.92 12.96
CA LYS A 48 7.48 5.05 14.37
C LYS A 48 7.77 6.52 14.73
N GLY A 49 7.08 7.01 15.76
CA GLY A 49 7.25 8.39 16.27
C GLY A 49 6.57 9.48 15.43
N LYS A 50 5.80 9.13 14.40
CA LYS A 50 5.03 10.10 13.59
C LYS A 50 3.57 10.14 14.04
N PRO A 51 2.91 11.32 14.02
CA PRO A 51 1.49 11.41 14.32
C PRO A 51 0.66 10.68 13.25
N PHE A 52 -0.36 9.94 13.69
CA PHE A 52 -1.28 9.25 12.79
C PHE A 52 -2.44 10.18 12.42
N SER A 53 -2.55 10.55 11.15
CA SER A 53 -3.70 11.33 10.66
C SER A 53 -4.77 10.40 10.10
N LYS A 54 -6.04 10.76 10.28
CA LYS A 54 -7.14 10.04 9.64
C LYS A 54 -7.15 10.32 8.14
N LEU A 55 -7.62 9.35 7.36
CA LEU A 55 -7.85 9.52 5.92
C LEU A 55 -8.84 10.67 5.70
N ASN A 56 -8.48 11.58 4.81
CA ASN A 56 -9.34 12.68 4.33
C ASN A 56 -10.46 12.21 3.40
N LEU A 57 -10.38 10.96 2.94
CA LEU A 57 -11.33 10.32 2.03
C LEU A 57 -11.83 9.02 2.65
N PRO A 58 -13.00 8.51 2.20
CA PRO A 58 -13.46 7.17 2.53
C PRO A 58 -12.36 6.12 2.29
N MET A 59 -12.28 5.16 3.21
CA MET A 59 -11.35 4.04 3.12
C MET A 59 -11.59 3.25 1.82
N TYR A 60 -12.85 3.00 1.47
CA TYR A 60 -13.23 2.27 0.28
C TYR A 60 -13.28 3.18 -0.94
N LEU A 61 -12.59 2.78 -2.01
CA LEU A 61 -12.62 3.48 -3.30
C LEU A 61 -14.04 3.59 -3.87
N SER A 62 -14.88 2.57 -3.66
CA SER A 62 -16.28 2.56 -4.12
C SER A 62 -17.17 3.61 -3.47
N GLN A 63 -16.79 4.10 -2.28
CA GLN A 63 -17.52 5.14 -1.57
C GLN A 63 -16.98 6.54 -1.86
N ARG A 64 -15.86 6.65 -2.59
CA ARG A 64 -15.31 7.94 -2.97
C ARG A 64 -16.17 8.52 -4.10
N PRO A 65 -16.50 9.82 -4.04
CA PRO A 65 -17.25 10.47 -5.11
C PRO A 65 -16.46 10.38 -6.42
N GLN A 66 -17.11 9.94 -7.49
CA GLN A 66 -16.51 9.97 -8.81
C GLN A 66 -16.58 11.39 -9.35
N ILE A 67 -15.42 12.07 -9.37
CA ILE A 67 -15.29 13.35 -10.05
C ILE A 67 -15.14 13.02 -11.53
N MET A 68 -16.25 13.08 -12.27
CA MET A 68 -16.22 13.07 -13.73
C MET A 68 -15.79 14.47 -14.17
N VAL A 69 -14.62 14.57 -14.80
CA VAL A 69 -14.15 15.77 -15.50
C VAL A 69 -14.17 15.51 -17.00
#